data_AF-A0A929E4G8-F1
#
_entry.id   AF-A0A929E4G8-F1
#
_cell.length_a   1.000
_cell.length_b   1.000
_cell.length_c   1.000
_cell.angle_alpha   90.00
_cell.angle_beta   90.00
_cell.angle_gamma   90.00
#
_symmetry.space_group_name_H-M   'P 1'
#
loop_
_entity.id
_entity.type
_entity.pdbx_description
1 polymer ?
#
loop_
_entity_poly.entity_id
_entity_poly.type
_entity_poly.pdbx_seq_one_letter_code
_entity_poly.pdbx_strand_id
1 'polypeptide(L)'
;MRRRETLTEITERIESYERFFGGFGYECPLPKHLKRTVNSGFPRYSLMVDAHFMAEMCAGILVAVADYDRFDGKLTLDLAEEGEICRGMGQLEWFTKQGEIVFRDETEIVCVLCQGADEKTRVMEDTRNVLFYAYAVPGIEERYLREGLTIAAEIMSEFGQGTIEWLEIF
;
A
#
# COMPACT_ATOMS: atom_id res chain seq x y z
N MET A 1 -13.07 -18.59 -19.19
CA MET A 1 -13.38 -18.95 -17.80
C MET A 1 -12.31 -18.41 -16.85
N ARG A 2 -11.04 -18.83 -16.95
CA ARG A 2 -9.92 -18.35 -16.10
C ARG A 2 -9.87 -16.84 -15.79
N ARG A 3 -10.00 -15.94 -16.79
CA ARG A 3 -9.95 -14.47 -16.54
C ARG A 3 -11.11 -13.92 -15.68
N ARG A 4 -12.29 -14.54 -15.74
CA ARG A 4 -13.45 -14.13 -14.91
C ARG A 4 -13.32 -14.67 -13.49
N GLU A 5 -12.82 -15.90 -13.35
CA GLU A 5 -12.51 -16.53 -12.05
C GLU A 5 -11.48 -15.67 -11.29
N THR A 6 -10.40 -15.23 -11.95
CA THR A 6 -9.40 -14.35 -11.34
C THR A 6 -9.97 -12.99 -10.90
N LEU A 7 -10.85 -12.37 -11.68
CA LEU A 7 -11.46 -11.09 -11.31
C LEU A 7 -12.40 -11.22 -10.11
N THR A 8 -13.18 -12.31 -10.05
CA THR A 8 -14.05 -12.60 -8.90
C THR A 8 -13.21 -12.75 -7.63
N GLU A 9 -12.14 -13.54 -7.66
CA GLU A 9 -11.26 -13.73 -6.50
C GLU A 9 -10.57 -12.43 -6.06
N ILE A 10 -10.11 -11.59 -7.00
CA ILE A 10 -9.57 -10.25 -6.70
C ILE A 10 -10.63 -9.38 -6.03
N THR A 11 -11.87 -9.42 -6.52
CA THR A 11 -12.98 -8.63 -5.99
C THR A 11 -13.30 -9.05 -4.54
N GLU A 12 -13.36 -10.35 -4.26
CA GLU A 12 -13.62 -10.88 -2.91
C GLU A 12 -12.54 -10.44 -1.89
N ARG A 13 -11.28 -10.38 -2.32
CA ARG A 13 -10.19 -9.86 -1.49
C ARG A 13 -10.36 -8.37 -1.24
N ILE A 14 -10.66 -7.58 -2.27
CA ILE A 14 -10.92 -6.14 -2.16
C ILE A 14 -12.12 -5.85 -1.21
N GLU A 15 -13.18 -6.64 -1.28
CA GLU A 15 -14.33 -6.53 -0.36
C GLU A 15 -13.94 -6.82 1.10
N SER A 16 -12.92 -7.66 1.32
CA SER A 16 -12.39 -7.91 2.67
C SER A 16 -11.66 -6.70 3.25
N TYR A 17 -10.89 -5.98 2.42
CA TYR A 17 -10.34 -4.68 2.81
C TYR A 17 -11.44 -3.63 3.03
N GLU A 18 -12.45 -3.58 2.16
CA GLU A 18 -13.57 -2.63 2.30
C GLU A 18 -14.32 -2.82 3.63
N ARG A 19 -14.62 -4.06 4.00
CA ARG A 19 -15.21 -4.38 5.32
C ARG A 19 -14.30 -3.98 6.47
N PHE A 20 -13.00 -4.21 6.35
CA PHE A 20 -12.02 -3.85 7.37
C PHE A 20 -11.96 -2.33 7.58
N PHE A 21 -11.84 -1.55 6.50
CA PHE A 21 -11.85 -0.08 6.55
C PHE A 21 -13.15 0.46 7.13
N GLY A 22 -14.29 -0.14 6.75
CA GLY A 22 -15.60 0.20 7.31
C GLY A 22 -15.68 0.05 8.83
N GLY A 23 -14.94 -0.91 9.41
CA GLY A 23 -14.81 -1.08 10.86
C GLY A 23 -14.15 0.11 11.58
N PHE A 24 -13.29 0.85 10.88
CA PHE A 24 -12.66 2.09 11.37
C PHE A 24 -13.42 3.37 10.95
N GLY A 25 -14.47 3.22 10.13
CA GLY A 25 -15.27 4.32 9.59
C GLY A 25 -14.60 5.07 8.44
N TYR A 26 -13.71 4.41 7.68
CA TYR A 26 -13.07 4.97 6.50
C TYR A 26 -13.48 4.22 5.22
N GLU A 27 -13.32 4.87 4.07
CA GLU A 27 -13.56 4.25 2.77
C GLU A 27 -12.26 3.60 2.27
N CYS A 28 -12.33 2.34 1.85
CA CYS A 28 -11.17 1.66 1.25
C CYS A 28 -10.91 2.21 -0.17
N PRO A 29 -9.64 2.46 -0.57
CA PRO A 29 -9.33 2.94 -1.92
C PRO A 29 -9.48 1.86 -3.00
N LEU A 30 -9.30 0.58 -2.65
CA LEU A 30 -9.21 -0.52 -3.60
C LEU A 30 -10.44 -0.68 -4.52
N PRO A 31 -11.70 -0.57 -4.05
CA PRO A 31 -12.86 -0.62 -4.94
C PRO A 31 -12.83 0.45 -6.05
N LYS A 32 -12.39 1.67 -5.72
CA LYS A 32 -12.23 2.76 -6.70
C LYS A 32 -11.07 2.47 -7.65
N HIS A 33 -9.95 1.98 -7.15
CA HIS A 33 -8.80 1.59 -7.97
C HIS A 33 -9.18 0.48 -8.96
N LEU A 34 -9.92 -0.55 -8.51
CA LEU A 34 -10.39 -1.63 -9.36
C LEU A 34 -11.34 -1.13 -10.43
N LYS A 35 -12.34 -0.32 -10.04
CA LYS A 35 -13.30 0.27 -10.98
C LYS A 35 -12.60 1.11 -12.05
N ARG A 36 -11.63 1.94 -11.65
CA ARG A 36 -10.81 2.73 -12.57
C ARG A 36 -10.00 1.84 -13.51
N THR A 37 -9.41 0.77 -12.98
CA THR A 37 -8.57 -0.15 -13.74
C THR A 37 -9.34 -0.95 -14.77
N VAL A 38 -10.52 -1.45 -14.39
CA VAL A 38 -11.41 -2.18 -15.31
C VAL A 38 -11.92 -1.28 -16.45
N ASN A 39 -12.21 -0.01 -16.17
CA ASN A 39 -12.78 0.89 -17.17
C ASN A 39 -11.73 1.54 -18.07
N SER A 40 -10.55 1.86 -17.53
CA SER A 40 -9.57 2.74 -18.20
C SER A 40 -8.16 2.13 -18.30
N GLY A 41 -7.95 0.90 -17.83
CA GLY A 41 -6.62 0.27 -17.74
C GLY A 41 -5.82 0.75 -16.53
N PHE A 42 -4.53 0.45 -16.47
CA PHE A 42 -3.63 0.89 -15.39
C PHE A 42 -3.32 2.39 -15.45
N PRO A 43 -2.97 3.04 -14.32
CA PRO A 43 -2.47 4.40 -14.34
C PRO A 43 -1.12 4.53 -15.05
N ARG A 44 -0.77 5.78 -15.33
CA ARG A 44 0.47 6.19 -16.01
C ARG A 44 1.01 7.44 -15.33
N TYR A 45 1.45 7.30 -14.08
CA TYR A 45 1.98 8.40 -13.27
C TYR A 45 3.51 8.39 -13.28
N SER A 46 4.10 7.38 -12.65
CA SER A 46 5.53 7.12 -12.60
C SER A 46 5.73 5.62 -12.43
N LEU A 47 6.93 5.12 -12.74
CA LEU A 47 7.19 3.68 -12.65
C LEU A 47 6.85 3.10 -11.27
N MET A 48 7.24 3.79 -10.19
CA MET A 48 7.00 3.34 -8.81
C MET A 48 5.51 3.33 -8.45
N VAL A 49 4.79 4.39 -8.82
CA VAL A 49 3.35 4.49 -8.55
C VAL A 49 2.59 3.47 -9.39
N ASP A 50 2.93 3.32 -10.67
CA ASP A 50 2.30 2.37 -11.57
C ASP A 50 2.55 0.92 -11.11
N ALA A 51 3.76 0.59 -10.64
CA ALA A 51 4.11 -0.71 -10.05
C ALA A 51 3.26 -1.01 -8.80
N HIS A 52 3.06 -0.02 -7.93
CA HIS A 52 2.17 -0.13 -6.77
C HIS A 52 0.74 -0.48 -7.21
N PHE A 53 0.17 0.26 -8.16
CA PHE A 53 -1.19 -0.01 -8.67
C PHE A 53 -1.28 -1.39 -9.33
N MET A 54 -0.24 -1.82 -10.03
CA MET A 54 -0.19 -3.15 -10.64
C MET A 54 -0.18 -4.25 -9.58
N ALA A 55 0.63 -4.12 -8.53
CA ALA A 55 0.62 -5.03 -7.39
C ALA A 55 -0.77 -5.12 -6.75
N GLU A 56 -1.40 -3.98 -6.46
CA GLU A 56 -2.72 -3.94 -5.84
C GLU A 56 -3.78 -4.63 -6.69
N MET A 57 -3.87 -4.30 -7.98
CA MET A 57 -4.98 -4.75 -8.82
C MET A 57 -4.78 -6.16 -9.37
N CYS A 58 -3.54 -6.62 -9.54
CA CYS A 58 -3.28 -7.99 -9.97
C CYS A 58 -3.47 -8.98 -8.82
N ALA A 59 -3.07 -8.63 -7.59
CA ALA A 59 -3.19 -9.52 -6.44
C ALA A 59 -4.44 -9.25 -5.57
N GLY A 60 -5.12 -8.11 -5.71
CA GLY A 60 -6.26 -7.75 -4.87
C GLY A 60 -5.87 -7.46 -3.41
N ILE A 61 -4.75 -6.76 -3.22
CA ILE A 61 -4.19 -6.43 -1.90
C ILE A 61 -3.99 -4.91 -1.75
N LEU A 62 -3.89 -4.41 -0.51
CA LEU A 62 -3.56 -3.02 -0.25
C LEU A 62 -2.04 -2.85 -0.18
N VAL A 63 -1.48 -2.05 -1.08
CA VAL A 63 -0.03 -1.79 -1.15
C VAL A 63 0.22 -0.30 -1.01
N ALA A 64 1.25 0.07 -0.26
CA ALA A 64 1.79 1.42 -0.26
C ALA A 64 3.21 1.41 -0.87
N VAL A 65 3.64 2.58 -1.35
CA VAL A 65 4.95 2.80 -1.93
C VAL A 65 5.58 4.03 -1.29
N ALA A 66 6.82 3.88 -0.82
CA ALA A 66 7.55 4.92 -0.11
C ALA A 66 9.01 5.02 -0.58
N ASP A 67 9.56 6.23 -0.49
CA ASP A 67 10.99 6.49 -0.62
C ASP A 67 11.69 5.97 0.65
N TYR A 68 12.45 4.90 0.48
CA TYR A 68 13.09 4.21 1.60
C TYR A 68 14.18 5.06 2.26
N ASP A 69 14.84 5.93 1.50
CA ASP A 69 15.92 6.79 2.00
C ASP A 69 15.39 7.92 2.92
N ARG A 70 14.07 8.06 3.04
CA ARG A 70 13.40 9.08 3.86
C ARG A 70 12.97 8.59 5.23
N PHE A 71 13.09 7.28 5.53
CA PHE A 71 12.77 6.76 6.85
C PHE A 71 13.87 7.04 7.86
N ASP A 72 13.48 7.35 9.10
CA ASP A 72 14.41 7.50 10.21
C ASP A 72 14.44 6.26 11.10
N GLY A 73 15.50 5.46 10.99
CA GLY A 73 15.75 4.33 11.87
C GLY A 73 14.85 3.13 11.60
N LYS A 74 14.40 2.46 12.67
CA LYS A 74 13.61 1.22 12.60
C LYS A 74 12.15 1.50 12.27
N LEU A 75 11.59 0.61 11.45
CA LEU A 75 10.18 0.63 11.08
C LEU A 75 9.38 -0.31 11.98
N THR A 76 8.25 0.17 12.49
CA THR A 76 7.38 -0.57 13.42
C THR A 76 5.93 -0.50 12.98
N LEU A 77 5.27 -1.65 12.97
CA LEU A 77 3.81 -1.74 12.88
C LEU A 77 3.23 -1.68 14.30
N ASP A 78 2.32 -0.75 14.55
CA ASP A 78 1.86 -0.41 15.89
C ASP A 78 0.38 -0.01 15.91
N LEU A 79 -0.18 0.16 17.11
CA LEU A 79 -1.51 0.72 17.35
C LEU A 79 -1.39 2.13 17.92
N ALA A 80 -2.06 3.09 17.27
CA ALA A 80 -2.03 4.48 17.69
C ALA A 80 -2.91 4.75 18.93
N GLU A 81 -2.47 5.69 19.73
CA GLU A 81 -3.32 6.39 20.71
C GLU A 81 -4.21 7.42 19.99
N GLU A 82 -5.26 7.88 20.66
CA GLU A 82 -6.11 8.95 20.12
C GLU A 82 -5.36 10.29 20.06
N GLY A 83 -5.39 10.94 18.90
CA GLY A 83 -4.84 12.29 18.70
C GLY A 83 -3.36 12.35 18.30
N GLU A 84 -2.70 11.22 18.03
CA GLU A 84 -1.37 11.25 17.40
C GLU A 84 -1.47 11.88 16.01
N ILE A 85 -0.40 12.57 15.59
CA ILE A 85 -0.38 13.32 14.33
C ILE A 85 0.36 12.53 13.26
N CYS A 86 -0.26 12.37 12.10
CA CYS A 86 0.39 11.95 10.87
C CYS A 86 0.33 13.08 9.84
N ARG A 87 1.48 13.44 9.28
CA ARG A 87 1.58 14.44 8.20
C ARG A 87 1.26 13.77 6.87
N GLY A 88 -0.02 13.67 6.55
CA GLY A 88 -0.53 13.03 5.36
C GLY A 88 -0.09 13.70 4.06
N MET A 89 -0.09 12.91 2.99
CA MET A 89 0.20 13.39 1.64
C MET A 89 -0.67 14.61 1.26
N GLY A 90 -0.04 15.57 0.59
CA GLY A 90 -0.70 16.83 0.19
C GLY A 90 -0.72 17.88 1.30
N GLN A 91 0.19 17.79 2.27
CA GLN A 91 0.31 18.73 3.40
C GLN A 91 -0.95 18.74 4.28
N LEU A 92 -1.61 17.60 4.40
CA LEU A 92 -2.75 17.40 5.30
C LEU A 92 -2.25 16.90 6.66
N GLU A 93 -2.91 17.28 7.73
CA GLU A 93 -2.68 16.69 9.04
C GLU A 93 -3.85 15.76 9.37
N TRP A 94 -3.51 14.53 9.75
CA TRP A 94 -4.46 13.55 10.24
C TRP A 94 -4.23 13.31 11.72
N PHE A 95 -5.33 13.16 12.45
CA PHE A 95 -5.31 12.76 13.85
C PHE A 95 -5.78 11.32 13.93
N THR A 96 -5.01 10.48 14.61
CA THR A 96 -5.35 9.08 14.80
C THR A 96 -6.52 8.92 15.76
N LYS A 97 -7.30 7.87 15.56
CA LYS A 97 -8.22 7.34 16.56
C LYS A 97 -7.53 6.24 17.36
N GLN A 98 -7.99 6.02 18.59
CA GLN A 98 -7.50 4.94 19.43
C GLN A 98 -7.57 3.58 18.70
N GLY A 99 -6.45 2.88 18.65
CA GLY A 99 -6.35 1.53 18.08
C GLY A 99 -6.25 1.49 16.56
N GLU A 100 -6.09 2.62 15.86
CA GLU A 100 -5.75 2.60 14.45
C GLU A 100 -4.39 1.95 14.23
N ILE A 101 -4.28 1.14 13.18
CA ILE A 101 -3.02 0.52 12.78
C ILE A 101 -2.17 1.56 12.07
N VAL A 102 -0.97 1.76 12.57
CA VAL A 102 -0.01 2.71 12.02
C VAL A 102 1.32 2.03 11.72
N PHE A 103 1.94 2.51 10.66
CA PHE A 103 3.33 2.26 10.37
C PHE A 103 4.11 3.52 10.75
N ARG A 104 5.13 3.35 11.59
CA ARG A 104 5.94 4.46 12.10
C ARG A 104 7.42 4.13 12.00
N ASP A 105 8.22 5.16 11.79
CA ASP A 105 9.67 5.09 11.98
C ASP A 105 10.03 5.51 13.42
N GLU A 106 11.31 5.75 13.73
CA GLU A 106 11.71 6.16 15.08
C GLU A 106 11.33 7.61 15.44
N THR A 107 10.83 8.38 14.47
CA THR A 107 10.54 9.81 14.63
C THR A 107 9.07 10.16 14.51
N GLU A 108 8.32 9.55 13.59
CA GLU A 108 6.93 9.89 13.31
C GLU A 108 6.14 8.76 12.63
N ILE A 109 4.82 8.92 12.57
CA ILE A 109 3.94 8.05 11.79
C ILE A 109 4.14 8.34 10.30
N VAL A 110 4.42 7.29 9.53
CA VAL A 110 4.64 7.34 8.07
C VAL A 110 3.43 6.81 7.29
N CYS A 111 2.53 6.08 7.94
CA CYS A 111 1.26 5.70 7.34
C CYS A 111 0.25 5.34 8.43
N VAL A 112 -0.97 5.86 8.31
CA VAL A 112 -2.13 5.37 9.04
C VAL A 112 -2.92 4.51 8.08
N LEU A 113 -3.01 3.20 8.31
CA LEU A 113 -3.52 2.22 7.33
C LEU A 113 -4.84 2.66 6.68
N CYS A 114 -5.79 3.14 7.49
CA CYS A 114 -7.12 3.52 7.03
C CYS A 114 -7.25 4.97 6.54
N GLN A 115 -6.24 5.83 6.78
CA GLN A 115 -6.30 7.26 6.40
C GLN A 115 -5.36 7.61 5.24
N GLY A 116 -4.18 6.97 5.16
CA GLY A 116 -3.24 7.12 4.06
C GLY A 116 -1.77 7.13 4.48
N ALA A 117 -0.90 7.34 3.50
CA ALA A 117 0.55 7.49 3.68
C ALA A 117 0.94 8.95 3.95
N ASP A 118 2.10 9.14 4.55
CA ASP A 118 2.64 10.45 4.88
C ASP A 118 3.29 11.17 3.68
N GLU A 119 3.58 12.45 3.89
CA GLU A 119 4.25 13.29 2.90
C GLU A 119 5.78 13.11 2.88
N LYS A 120 6.42 12.84 4.03
CA LYS A 120 7.89 12.78 4.16
C LYS A 120 8.46 11.62 3.34
N THR A 121 7.78 10.47 3.32
CA THR A 121 8.24 9.27 2.58
C THR A 121 7.64 9.15 1.18
N ARG A 122 6.96 10.19 0.68
CA ARG A 122 6.40 10.19 -0.67
C ARG A 122 7.51 9.98 -1.71
N VAL A 123 7.30 9.03 -2.63
CA VAL A 123 8.18 8.83 -3.78
C VAL A 123 8.20 10.05 -4.71
N MET A 124 9.39 10.39 -5.18
CA MET A 124 9.67 11.52 -6.07
C MET A 124 10.49 11.04 -7.28
N GLU A 125 10.71 11.92 -8.26
CA GLU A 125 11.50 11.57 -9.46
C GLU A 125 12.96 11.19 -9.14
N ASP A 126 13.49 11.67 -8.01
CA ASP A 126 14.86 11.41 -7.56
C ASP A 126 14.98 10.25 -6.54
N THR A 127 13.87 9.60 -6.16
CA THR A 127 13.88 8.43 -5.28
C THR A 127 14.75 7.32 -5.88
N ARG A 128 15.66 6.76 -5.06
CA ARG A 128 16.61 5.71 -5.47
C ARG A 128 16.27 4.36 -4.87
N ASN A 129 16.00 4.33 -3.58
CA ASN A 129 15.58 3.13 -2.86
C ASN A 129 14.08 3.23 -2.58
N VAL A 130 13.31 2.23 -2.99
CA VAL A 130 11.86 2.20 -2.85
C VAL A 130 11.43 1.04 -1.98
N LEU A 131 10.50 1.30 -1.05
CA LEU A 131 9.85 0.28 -0.25
C LEU A 131 8.40 0.12 -0.71
N PHE A 132 8.06 -1.07 -1.18
CA PHE A 132 6.66 -1.50 -1.30
C PHE A 132 6.30 -2.33 -0.08
N TYR A 133 5.25 -1.93 0.62
CA TYR A 133 4.76 -2.68 1.77
C TYR A 133 3.25 -2.86 1.65
N ALA A 134 2.76 -4.01 2.09
CA ALA A 134 1.35 -4.37 1.99
C ALA A 134 0.80 -4.71 3.38
N TYR A 135 -0.44 -4.35 3.62
CA TYR A 135 -1.14 -4.72 4.85
C TYR A 135 -2.02 -5.93 4.60
N ALA A 136 -1.90 -6.95 5.44
CA ALA A 136 -2.89 -8.01 5.49
C ALA A 136 -4.09 -7.55 6.32
N VAL A 137 -5.30 -7.98 5.93
CA VAL A 137 -6.50 -7.91 6.78
C VAL A 137 -7.04 -9.32 6.99
N PRO A 138 -7.87 -9.57 8.02
CA PRO A 138 -8.42 -10.90 8.28
C PRO A 138 -9.05 -11.52 7.02
N GLY A 139 -8.62 -12.74 6.68
CA GLY A 139 -9.07 -13.47 5.49
C GLY A 139 -8.18 -13.34 4.26
N ILE A 140 -7.16 -12.47 4.28
CA ILE A 140 -6.16 -12.39 3.21
C ILE A 140 -5.01 -13.37 3.50
N GLU A 141 -4.78 -14.31 2.59
CA GLU A 141 -3.68 -15.27 2.69
C GLU A 141 -2.33 -14.64 2.29
N GLU A 142 -1.25 -15.03 2.98
CA GLU A 142 0.14 -14.58 2.72
C GLU A 142 0.52 -14.68 1.23
N ARG A 143 0.10 -15.74 0.54
CA ARG A 143 0.48 -15.97 -0.86
C ARG A 143 0.12 -14.80 -1.77
N TYR A 144 -0.98 -14.10 -1.49
CA TYR A 144 -1.42 -12.97 -2.31
C TYR A 144 -0.58 -11.72 -2.04
N LEU A 145 -0.14 -11.52 -0.79
CA LEU A 145 0.79 -10.46 -0.44
C LEU A 145 2.14 -10.68 -1.14
N ARG A 146 2.65 -11.90 -1.06
CA ARG A 146 3.89 -12.30 -1.73
C ARG A 146 3.80 -12.12 -3.24
N GLU A 147 2.70 -12.56 -3.87
CA GLU A 147 2.46 -12.38 -5.31
C GLU A 147 2.44 -10.90 -5.70
N GLY A 148 1.65 -10.06 -5.02
CA GLY A 148 1.56 -8.64 -5.32
C GLY A 148 2.89 -7.89 -5.13
N LEU A 149 3.59 -8.15 -4.02
CA LEU A 149 4.90 -7.53 -3.77
C LEU A 149 5.97 -8.02 -4.77
N THR A 150 5.89 -9.28 -5.22
CA THR A 150 6.77 -9.80 -6.28
C THR A 150 6.53 -9.06 -7.59
N ILE A 151 5.26 -8.81 -7.96
CA ILE A 151 4.93 -8.04 -9.17
C ILE A 151 5.57 -6.64 -9.12
N ALA A 152 5.45 -5.92 -8.00
CA ALA A 152 6.08 -4.60 -7.87
C ALA A 152 7.61 -4.69 -7.98
N ALA A 153 8.23 -5.64 -7.28
CA ALA A 153 9.68 -5.83 -7.28
C ALA A 153 10.24 -6.19 -8.67
N GLU A 154 9.56 -7.09 -9.41
CA GLU A 154 9.93 -7.47 -10.78
C GLU A 154 9.80 -6.29 -11.75
N ILE A 155 8.72 -5.50 -11.66
CA ILE A 155 8.55 -4.27 -12.46
C ILE A 155 9.69 -3.29 -12.21
N MET A 156 10.05 -3.06 -10.95
CA MET A 156 11.16 -2.17 -10.60
C MET A 156 12.51 -2.69 -11.09
N SER A 157 12.73 -4.01 -11.06
CA SER A 157 13.98 -4.58 -11.55
C SER A 157 14.06 -4.53 -13.07
N GLU A 158 12.99 -4.90 -13.78
CA GLU A 158 12.97 -4.94 -15.25
C GLU A 158 13.01 -3.52 -15.86
N PHE A 159 12.16 -2.62 -15.39
CA PHE A 159 11.98 -1.30 -16.01
C PHE A 159 12.75 -0.19 -15.30
N GLY A 160 12.98 -0.33 -13.99
CA GLY A 160 13.76 0.62 -13.19
C GLY A 160 15.26 0.31 -13.18
N GLN A 161 15.65 -0.87 -13.69
CA GLN A 161 17.03 -1.38 -13.65
C GLN A 161 17.60 -1.47 -12.23
N GLY A 162 16.72 -1.64 -11.24
CA GLY A 162 17.08 -1.80 -9.84
C GLY A 162 17.36 -3.25 -9.46
N THR A 163 17.88 -3.45 -8.25
CA THR A 163 18.05 -4.76 -7.62
C THR A 163 17.00 -4.97 -6.54
N ILE A 164 16.54 -6.21 -6.40
CA ILE A 164 15.64 -6.61 -5.31
C ILE A 164 16.52 -6.96 -4.11
N GLU A 165 16.57 -6.10 -3.10
CA GLU A 165 17.39 -6.33 -1.90
C GLU A 165 16.79 -7.42 -0.99
N TRP A 166 15.46 -7.52 -0.92
CA TRP A 166 14.70 -8.38 -0.03
C TRP A 166 13.21 -8.44 -0.40
N LEU A 167 12.54 -9.51 0.04
CA LEU A 167 11.07 -9.65 0.00
C LEU A 167 10.66 -10.63 1.11
N GLU A 168 10.01 -10.12 2.14
CA GLU A 168 9.61 -10.89 3.32
C GLU A 168 8.15 -10.64 3.65
N ILE A 169 7.51 -11.66 4.23
CA ILE A 169 6.17 -11.57 4.80
C ILE A 169 6.30 -12.02 6.26
N PHE A 170 5.71 -11.25 7.17
CA PHE A 170 5.79 -11.44 8.62
C PHE A 170 4.44 -11.87 9.21
#